data_AF-A0A5B9QNG7-F1
#
_entry.id   AF-A0A5B9QNG7-F1
#
_cell.length_a   1.000
_cell.length_b   1.000
_cell.length_c   1.000
_cell.angle_alpha   90.00
_cell.angle_beta   90.00
_cell.angle_gamma   90.00
#
_symmetry.space_group_name_H-M   'P 1'
#
loop_
_entity.id
_entity.type
_entity.pdbx_description
1 polymer ?
#
loop_
_entity_poly.entity_id
_entity_poly.type
_entity_poly.pdbx_seq_one_letter_code
_entity_poly.pdbx_strand_id
1 'polypeptide(L)'
;MSERTPVTLVVLIEPQGHRWYAGAVQADGQATPLMRSDDGNLDRYVGLDFEEQVSFLRHRLAGVLQRGCDRLYAREMKAEQFLLAADGDFPGADGGVTKALAEHFVQWMINPPVVYVRTPERFEVQEDADLQIVSGDLPTDAAAGISALAVKRTDPDDWELIPRPQQ
;
A
#
# COMPACT_ATOMS: atom_id res chain seq x y z
N MET A 1 -19.22 -10.18 -19.60
CA MET A 1 -18.42 -9.77 -18.42
C MET A 1 -17.14 -9.22 -18.98
N SER A 2 -16.76 -7.98 -18.66
CA SER A 2 -15.53 -7.38 -19.19
C SER A 2 -14.33 -8.21 -18.74
N GLU A 3 -13.54 -8.70 -19.70
CA GLU A 3 -12.28 -9.44 -19.49
C GLU A 3 -11.20 -8.46 -18.99
N ARG A 4 -11.43 -7.86 -17.82
CA ARG A 4 -10.43 -6.96 -17.24
C ARG A 4 -9.19 -7.74 -16.87
N THR A 5 -8.04 -7.15 -17.13
CA THR A 5 -6.76 -7.74 -16.76
C THR A 5 -6.66 -7.83 -15.23
N PRO A 6 -6.45 -9.04 -14.68
CA PRO A 6 -6.27 -9.21 -13.25
C PRO A 6 -4.91 -8.67 -12.81
N VAL A 7 -4.90 -7.94 -11.69
CA VAL A 7 -3.68 -7.36 -11.12
C VAL A 7 -3.69 -7.43 -9.59
N THR A 8 -2.50 -7.37 -9.00
CA THR A 8 -2.34 -7.03 -7.58
C THR A 8 -2.24 -5.51 -7.46
N LEU A 9 -3.10 -4.89 -6.65
CA LEU A 9 -2.93 -3.48 -6.27
C LEU A 9 -2.00 -3.43 -5.05
N VAL A 10 -0.83 -2.86 -5.24
CA VAL A 10 0.20 -2.70 -4.22
C VAL A 10 0.17 -1.28 -3.69
N VAL A 11 0.15 -1.12 -2.37
CA VAL A 11 0.34 0.16 -1.69
C VAL A 11 1.67 0.12 -0.96
N LEU A 12 2.62 0.93 -1.42
CA LEU A 12 3.87 1.19 -0.73
C LEU A 12 3.63 2.31 0.29
N ILE A 13 3.75 2.00 1.57
CA ILE A 13 3.60 2.93 2.67
C ILE A 13 5.01 3.31 3.11
N GLU A 14 5.32 4.60 3.11
CA GLU A 14 6.59 5.15 3.59
C GLU A 14 6.34 5.90 4.89
N PRO A 15 6.44 5.23 6.05
CA PRO A 15 6.17 5.87 7.31
C PRO A 15 7.12 7.01 7.63
N GLN A 16 8.41 6.91 7.28
CA GLN A 16 9.39 7.99 7.53
C GLN A 16 9.08 9.28 6.76
N GLY A 17 8.55 9.17 5.53
CA GLY A 17 8.12 10.31 4.72
C GLY A 17 6.65 10.70 4.93
N HIS A 18 5.95 9.99 5.84
CA HIS A 18 4.52 10.10 6.06
C HIS A 18 3.71 10.12 4.75
N ARG A 19 4.03 9.25 3.80
CA ARG A 19 3.44 9.24 2.46
C ARG A 19 3.18 7.82 1.96
N TRP A 20 2.52 7.72 0.81
CA TRP A 20 2.21 6.44 0.19
C TRP A 20 2.23 6.53 -1.34
N TYR A 21 2.42 5.37 -1.97
CA TYR A 21 2.32 5.16 -3.40
C TYR A 21 1.39 3.97 -3.65
N ALA A 22 0.61 3.99 -4.71
CA ALA A 22 -0.23 2.87 -5.12
C ALA A 22 0.00 2.53 -6.59
N GLY A 23 0.28 1.26 -6.86
CA GLY A 23 0.65 0.74 -8.17
C GLY A 23 -0.06 -0.58 -8.48
N ALA A 24 -0.26 -0.87 -9.76
CA ALA A 24 -0.69 -2.18 -10.21
C ALA A 24 0.53 -3.06 -10.51
N VAL A 25 0.46 -4.33 -10.16
CA VAL A 25 1.44 -5.35 -10.54
C VAL A 25 0.70 -6.48 -11.25
N GLN A 26 1.10 -6.76 -12.49
CA GLN A 26 0.60 -7.87 -13.29
C GLN A 26 1.32 -9.17 -12.94
N ALA A 27 0.75 -10.31 -13.33
CA ALA A 27 1.32 -11.63 -13.08
C ALA A 27 2.69 -11.88 -13.76
N ASP A 28 3.04 -11.07 -14.76
CA ASP A 28 4.37 -11.08 -15.40
C ASP A 28 5.40 -10.19 -14.68
N GLY A 29 5.02 -9.60 -13.55
CA GLY A 29 5.85 -8.67 -12.78
C GLY A 29 5.83 -7.23 -13.30
N GLN A 30 5.07 -6.92 -14.36
CA GLN A 30 4.99 -5.55 -14.87
C GLN A 30 4.29 -4.63 -13.86
N ALA A 31 5.07 -3.67 -13.33
CA ALA A 31 4.60 -2.65 -12.42
C ALA A 31 4.13 -1.39 -13.15
N THR A 32 2.90 -0.95 -12.88
CA THR A 32 2.30 0.27 -13.40
C THR A 32 1.96 1.23 -12.26
N PRO A 33 2.67 2.37 -12.14
CA PRO A 33 2.30 3.44 -11.23
C PRO A 33 0.86 3.92 -11.44
N LEU A 34 0.11 4.08 -10.36
CA LEU A 34 -1.22 4.68 -10.43
C LEU A 34 -1.18 6.09 -9.86
N MET A 35 -0.77 6.20 -8.60
CA MET A 35 -0.90 7.45 -7.84
C MET A 35 0.03 7.48 -6.63
N ARG A 36 0.39 8.68 -6.20
CA ARG A 36 1.19 8.95 -5.01
C ARG A 36 0.56 10.05 -4.18
N SER A 37 0.82 10.08 -2.88
CA SER A 37 0.47 11.24 -2.07
C SER A 37 1.54 12.33 -2.10
N ASP A 38 1.15 13.51 -1.66
CA ASP A 38 2.10 14.47 -1.09
C ASP A 38 2.88 13.87 0.09
N ASP A 39 4.05 14.45 0.38
CA ASP A 39 4.75 14.25 1.64
C ASP A 39 3.88 14.75 2.81
N GLY A 40 3.93 14.04 3.93
CA GLY A 40 3.14 14.40 5.11
C GLY A 40 1.65 14.07 5.02
N ASN A 41 1.21 13.27 4.04
CA ASN A 41 -0.19 12.83 3.93
C ASN A 41 -0.66 12.01 5.15
N LEU A 42 0.29 11.38 5.85
CA LEU A 42 0.07 10.59 7.05
C LEU A 42 0.37 11.36 8.35
N ASP A 43 0.87 12.61 8.31
CA ASP A 43 1.35 13.37 9.49
C ASP A 43 0.38 13.35 10.68
N ARG A 44 -0.93 13.34 10.40
CA ARG A 44 -1.97 13.48 11.42
C ARG A 44 -2.00 12.33 12.43
N TYR A 45 -1.42 11.16 12.15
CA TYR A 45 -1.39 10.11 13.18
C TYR A 45 -0.43 10.48 14.33
N VAL A 46 0.59 11.30 14.06
CA VAL A 46 1.61 11.62 15.05
C VAL A 46 0.99 12.42 16.20
N GLY A 47 1.17 11.92 17.43
CA GLY A 47 0.66 12.57 18.64
C GLY A 47 -0.82 12.29 18.96
N LEU A 48 -1.52 11.53 18.12
CA LEU A 48 -2.83 10.95 18.48
C LEU A 48 -2.66 9.77 19.43
N ASP A 49 -3.72 9.42 20.16
CA ASP A 49 -3.72 8.18 20.93
C ASP A 49 -3.82 6.93 20.03
N PHE A 50 -3.59 5.75 20.60
CA PHE A 50 -3.62 4.49 19.85
C PHE A 50 -4.88 4.29 18.99
N GLU A 51 -6.07 4.53 19.54
CA GLU A 51 -7.33 4.26 18.82
C GLU A 51 -7.52 5.27 17.68
N GLU A 52 -7.17 6.53 17.93
CA GLU A 52 -7.20 7.60 16.94
C GLU A 52 -6.16 7.38 15.83
N GLN A 53 -4.95 6.91 16.16
CA GLN A 53 -3.91 6.52 15.20
C GLN A 53 -4.42 5.43 14.26
N VAL A 54 -4.93 4.33 14.82
CA VAL A 54 -5.47 3.20 14.05
C VAL A 54 -6.63 3.66 13.18
N SER A 55 -7.56 4.45 13.74
CA SER A 55 -8.73 4.94 13.02
C SER A 55 -8.35 5.84 11.83
N PHE A 56 -7.41 6.77 12.05
CA PHE A 56 -6.91 7.66 11.01
C PHE A 56 -6.20 6.88 9.89
N LEU A 57 -5.23 6.03 10.23
CA LEU A 57 -4.45 5.27 9.25
C LEU A 57 -5.34 4.33 8.43
N ARG A 58 -6.28 3.64 9.10
CA ARG A 58 -7.29 2.81 8.42
C ARG A 58 -8.10 3.64 7.43
N HIS A 59 -8.68 4.75 7.87
CA HIS A 59 -9.50 5.59 7.01
C HIS A 59 -8.69 6.07 5.79
N ARG A 60 -7.44 6.46 6.03
CA ARG A 60 -6.56 6.93 4.98
C ARG A 60 -6.26 5.85 3.95
N LEU A 61 -5.77 4.69 4.39
CA LEU A 61 -5.37 3.59 3.51
C LEU A 61 -6.57 2.94 2.80
N ALA A 62 -7.73 2.88 3.44
CA ALA A 62 -8.96 2.46 2.77
C ALA A 62 -9.30 3.41 1.60
N GLY A 63 -9.11 4.72 1.80
CA GLY A 63 -9.24 5.71 0.74
C GLY A 63 -8.20 5.56 -0.38
N VAL A 64 -7.01 5.04 -0.09
CA VAL A 64 -6.00 4.68 -1.10
C VAL A 64 -6.49 3.49 -1.93
N LEU A 65 -6.94 2.42 -1.28
CA LEU A 65 -7.43 1.24 -1.99
C LEU A 65 -8.62 1.54 -2.89
N GLN A 66 -9.58 2.34 -2.40
CA GLN A 66 -10.72 2.78 -3.20
C GLN A 66 -10.28 3.53 -4.47
N ARG A 67 -9.44 4.56 -4.33
CA ARG A 67 -8.93 5.33 -5.49
C ARG A 67 -8.07 4.47 -6.42
N GLY A 68 -7.31 3.53 -5.86
CA GLY A 68 -6.52 2.57 -6.63
C GLY A 68 -7.43 1.74 -7.54
N CYS A 69 -8.50 1.18 -6.99
CA CYS A 69 -9.52 0.48 -7.77
C CYS A 69 -10.16 1.35 -8.86
N ASP A 70 -10.42 2.64 -8.59
CA ASP A 70 -10.94 3.56 -9.60
C ASP A 70 -9.94 3.74 -10.77
N ARG A 71 -8.64 3.88 -10.47
CA ARG A 71 -7.58 3.99 -11.49
C ARG A 71 -7.39 2.69 -12.28
N LEU A 72 -7.51 1.54 -11.61
CA LEU A 72 -7.50 0.23 -12.28
C LEU A 72 -8.67 0.11 -13.26
N TYR A 73 -9.87 0.48 -12.82
CA TYR A 73 -11.07 0.42 -13.66
C TYR A 73 -10.90 1.24 -14.94
N ALA A 74 -10.35 2.46 -14.83
CA ALA A 74 -10.09 3.34 -15.97
C ALA A 74 -9.06 2.78 -16.97
N ARG A 75 -8.27 1.77 -16.57
CA ARG A 75 -7.24 1.10 -17.37
C ARG A 75 -7.63 -0.32 -17.77
N GLU A 76 -8.91 -0.67 -17.67
CA GLU A 76 -9.43 -2.03 -17.94
C GLU A 76 -8.78 -3.13 -17.08
N MET A 77 -8.29 -2.77 -15.89
CA MET A 77 -7.72 -3.68 -14.91
C MET A 77 -8.69 -3.93 -13.75
N LYS A 78 -8.51 -5.05 -13.03
CA LYS A 78 -9.26 -5.38 -11.82
C LYS A 78 -8.30 -5.93 -10.77
N ALA A 79 -8.40 -5.40 -9.55
CA ALA A 79 -7.67 -5.97 -8.42
C ALA A 79 -8.22 -7.38 -8.09
N GLU A 80 -7.33 -8.36 -8.08
CA GLU A 80 -7.59 -9.71 -7.56
C GLU A 80 -7.00 -9.91 -6.17
N GLN A 81 -6.08 -9.03 -5.78
CA GLN A 81 -5.48 -9.00 -4.45
C GLN A 81 -5.01 -7.58 -4.11
N PHE A 82 -4.98 -7.28 -2.81
CA PHE A 82 -4.37 -6.08 -2.24
C PHE A 82 -3.12 -6.44 -1.45
N LEU A 83 -2.03 -5.70 -1.68
CA LEU A 83 -0.77 -5.85 -0.95
C LEU A 83 -0.40 -4.50 -0.33
N LEU A 84 -0.49 -4.41 0.99
CA LEU A 84 -0.03 -3.26 1.77
C LEU A 84 1.39 -3.55 2.26
N ALA A 85 2.38 -2.80 1.78
CA ALA A 85 3.78 -2.98 2.13
C ALA A 85 4.29 -1.73 2.87
N ALA A 86 4.70 -1.87 4.12
CA ALA A 86 5.23 -0.76 4.92
C ALA A 86 6.76 -0.83 5.04
N ASP A 87 7.40 0.30 4.73
CA ASP A 87 8.83 0.53 4.90
C ASP A 87 9.18 0.76 6.39
N GLY A 88 9.12 -0.32 7.16
CA GLY A 88 9.30 -0.32 8.61
C GLY A 88 8.03 0.04 9.41
N ASP A 89 8.24 0.39 10.68
CA ASP A 89 7.16 0.80 11.60
C ASP A 89 6.84 2.29 11.47
N PHE A 90 5.63 2.68 11.90
CA PHE A 90 5.20 4.08 11.93
C PHE A 90 5.94 4.88 13.03
N PRO A 91 6.78 5.87 12.69
CA PRO A 91 7.52 6.65 13.68
C PRO A 91 6.60 7.33 14.68
N GLY A 92 6.86 7.16 15.98
CA GLY A 92 6.04 7.77 17.04
C GLY A 92 4.64 7.19 17.17
N ALA A 93 4.31 6.12 16.45
CA ALA A 93 3.10 5.34 16.71
C ALA A 93 3.30 4.42 17.91
N ASP A 94 2.21 4.07 18.58
CA ASP A 94 2.22 3.04 19.60
C ASP A 94 2.57 1.67 18.99
N GLY A 95 3.32 0.84 19.72
CA GLY A 95 3.89 -0.43 19.23
C GLY A 95 2.88 -1.49 18.75
N GLY A 96 1.58 -1.25 18.90
CA GLY A 96 0.50 -2.12 18.40
C GLY A 96 -0.12 -1.68 17.08
N VAL A 97 0.15 -0.46 16.58
CA VAL A 97 -0.60 0.15 15.46
C VAL A 97 -0.45 -0.66 14.18
N THR A 98 0.77 -1.05 13.80
CA THR A 98 1.01 -1.85 12.59
C THR A 98 0.20 -3.14 12.62
N LYS A 99 0.20 -3.85 13.75
CA LYS A 99 -0.53 -5.11 13.91
C LYS A 99 -2.04 -4.89 13.84
N ALA A 100 -2.56 -3.90 14.57
CA ALA A 100 -4.00 -3.59 14.58
C ALA A 100 -4.51 -3.17 13.19
N LEU A 101 -3.70 -2.41 12.45
CA LEU A 101 -4.00 -1.99 11.08
C LEU A 101 -4.03 -3.19 10.11
N ALA A 102 -3.01 -4.06 10.19
CA ALA A 102 -2.92 -5.27 9.39
C ALA A 102 -4.10 -6.22 9.65
N GLU A 103 -4.39 -6.52 10.93
CA GLU A 103 -5.52 -7.35 11.33
C GLU A 103 -6.85 -6.76 10.84
N HIS A 104 -7.02 -5.44 10.94
CA HIS A 104 -8.23 -4.79 10.46
C HIS A 104 -8.44 -5.01 8.95
N PHE A 105 -7.42 -4.76 8.13
CA PHE A 105 -7.59 -4.90 6.69
C PHE A 105 -7.82 -6.35 6.25
N VAL A 106 -7.10 -7.30 6.84
CA VAL A 106 -7.23 -8.72 6.49
C VAL A 106 -8.55 -9.31 6.98
N GLN A 107 -9.03 -8.95 8.17
CA GLN A 107 -10.29 -9.47 8.70
C GLN A 107 -11.52 -8.89 7.99
N TRP A 108 -11.49 -7.61 7.61
CA TRP A 108 -12.67 -6.90 7.12
C TRP A 108 -12.80 -6.85 5.60
N MET A 109 -11.72 -7.08 4.84
CA MET A 109 -11.77 -7.16 3.38
C MET A 109 -11.60 -8.61 2.90
N ILE A 110 -12.71 -9.20 2.46
CA ILE A 110 -12.77 -10.61 2.03
C ILE A 110 -12.57 -10.73 0.50
N ASN A 111 -12.89 -9.70 -0.28
CA ASN A 111 -12.80 -9.74 -1.74
C ASN A 111 -12.60 -8.33 -2.34
N PRO A 112 -11.41 -8.01 -2.89
CA PRO A 112 -10.21 -8.85 -2.97
C PRO A 112 -9.56 -9.17 -1.60
N PRO A 113 -8.87 -10.32 -1.46
CA PRO A 113 -8.05 -10.62 -0.28
C PRO A 113 -6.94 -9.57 -0.10
N VAL A 114 -6.51 -9.40 1.15
CA VAL A 114 -5.45 -8.46 1.53
C VAL A 114 -4.31 -9.20 2.17
N VAL A 115 -3.10 -8.76 1.89
CA VAL A 115 -1.93 -9.05 2.70
C VAL A 115 -1.29 -7.76 3.18
N TYR A 116 -0.76 -7.79 4.39
CA TYR A 116 0.03 -6.72 4.97
C TYR A 116 1.42 -7.26 5.30
N VAL A 117 2.45 -6.59 4.79
CA VAL A 117 3.85 -6.92 5.04
C VAL A 117 4.64 -5.71 5.50
N ARG A 118 5.70 -5.98 6.28
CA ARG A 118 6.79 -5.05 6.49
C ARG A 118 7.94 -5.42 5.58
N THR A 119 8.56 -4.41 4.98
CA THR A 119 9.72 -4.56 4.09
C THR A 119 11.00 -4.07 4.78
N PRO A 120 12.18 -4.44 4.26
CA PRO A 120 13.42 -3.76 4.57
C PRO A 120 13.34 -2.26 4.21
N GLU A 121 14.29 -1.49 4.75
CA GLU A 121 14.39 -0.06 4.51
C GLU A 121 14.36 0.27 3.02
N ARG A 122 13.61 1.32 2.65
CA ARG A 122 13.44 1.83 1.29
C ARG A 122 12.85 0.82 0.31
N PHE A 123 12.21 -0.24 0.81
CA PHE A 123 11.72 -1.36 0.03
C PHE A 123 12.83 -2.08 -0.75
N GLU A 124 14.04 -2.17 -0.20
CA GLU A 124 15.15 -2.96 -0.75
C GLU A 124 14.86 -4.47 -0.56
N VAL A 125 13.88 -4.97 -1.31
CA VAL A 125 13.44 -6.37 -1.32
C VAL A 125 14.10 -7.09 -2.50
N GLN A 126 14.63 -8.29 -2.28
CA GLN A 126 15.20 -9.13 -3.35
C GLN A 126 14.36 -10.38 -3.56
N GLU A 127 13.88 -10.99 -2.49
CA GLU A 127 13.08 -12.20 -2.50
C GLU A 127 11.94 -12.14 -1.47
N ASP A 128 10.94 -13.01 -1.61
CA ASP A 128 9.78 -13.02 -0.71
C ASP A 128 10.19 -13.32 0.75
N ALA A 129 11.34 -13.94 0.98
CA ALA A 129 11.88 -14.19 2.32
C ALA A 129 12.31 -12.91 3.05
N ASP A 130 12.55 -11.80 2.34
CA ASP A 130 12.83 -10.49 2.93
C ASP A 130 11.55 -9.83 3.49
N LEU A 131 10.37 -10.32 3.10
CA LEU A 131 9.09 -9.77 3.51
C LEU A 131 8.66 -10.35 4.84
N GLN A 132 8.50 -9.49 5.84
CA GLN A 132 7.88 -9.89 7.09
C GLN A 132 6.36 -9.80 6.98
N ILE A 133 5.70 -10.95 6.81
CA ILE A 133 4.24 -11.03 6.81
C ILE A 133 3.71 -10.65 8.19
N VAL A 134 2.88 -9.61 8.23
CA VAL A 134 2.15 -9.20 9.45
C VAL A 134 0.79 -9.86 9.49
N SER A 135 0.09 -9.92 8.35
CA SER A 135 -1.22 -10.59 8.24
C SER A 135 -1.56 -10.92 6.78
N GLY A 136 -2.35 -11.98 6.56
CA GLY A 136 -2.82 -12.45 5.25
C GLY A 136 -1.86 -13.41 4.54
N ASP A 137 -2.19 -13.76 3.30
CA ASP A 137 -1.40 -14.66 2.45
C ASP A 137 -0.69 -13.87 1.32
N LEU A 138 0.61 -14.07 1.18
CA LEU A 138 1.41 -13.37 0.15
C LEU A 138 0.95 -13.77 -1.27
N PRO A 139 0.82 -12.80 -2.21
CA PRO A 139 0.71 -13.12 -3.62
C PRO A 139 2.00 -13.76 -4.14
N THR A 140 1.90 -14.48 -5.25
CA THR A 140 3.08 -14.89 -6.03
C THR A 140 3.85 -13.64 -6.49
N ASP A 141 5.18 -13.70 -6.43
CA ASP A 141 6.09 -12.65 -6.91
C ASP A 141 5.91 -11.29 -6.21
N ALA A 142 5.47 -11.30 -4.96
CA ALA A 142 5.24 -10.09 -4.16
C ALA A 142 6.50 -9.21 -4.07
N ALA A 143 7.65 -9.83 -3.83
CA ALA A 143 8.95 -9.17 -3.77
C ALA A 143 9.30 -8.44 -5.07
N ALA A 144 9.12 -9.10 -6.21
CA ALA A 144 9.40 -8.51 -7.52
C ALA A 144 8.47 -7.32 -7.79
N GLY A 145 7.18 -7.46 -7.48
CA GLY A 145 6.19 -6.39 -7.63
C GLY A 145 6.48 -5.16 -6.76
N ILE A 146 6.78 -5.36 -5.48
CA ILE A 146 7.18 -4.29 -4.56
C ILE A 146 8.43 -3.58 -5.10
N SER A 147 9.46 -4.34 -5.47
CA SER A 147 10.74 -3.80 -5.93
C SER A 147 10.58 -2.99 -7.23
N ALA A 148 9.81 -3.51 -8.18
CA ALA A 148 9.56 -2.84 -9.45
C ALA A 148 8.82 -1.50 -9.26
N LEU A 149 7.83 -1.44 -8.35
CA LEU A 149 7.19 -0.17 -8.00
C LEU A 149 8.12 0.75 -7.20
N ALA A 150 8.93 0.19 -6.30
CA ALA A 150 9.84 0.95 -5.46
C ALA A 150 10.89 1.72 -6.29
N VAL A 151 11.39 1.12 -7.38
CA VAL A 151 12.29 1.79 -8.34
C VAL A 151 11.60 2.98 -8.99
N LYS A 152 10.33 2.82 -9.40
CA LYS A 152 9.55 3.86 -10.08
C LYS A 152 9.22 5.07 -9.20
N ARG A 153 9.34 4.97 -7.87
CA ARG A 153 9.17 6.13 -6.97
C ARG A 153 10.20 7.24 -7.24
N THR A 154 11.33 6.90 -7.85
CA THR A 154 12.39 7.87 -8.16
C THR A 154 12.03 8.82 -9.31
N ASP A 155 10.97 8.52 -10.06
CA ASP A 155 10.42 9.36 -11.12
C ASP A 155 9.00 9.83 -10.73
N PRO A 156 8.84 11.05 -10.18
CA PRO A 156 7.56 11.54 -9.70
C PRO A 156 6.51 11.77 -10.81
N ASP A 157 6.93 11.93 -12.07
CA ASP A 157 6.07 12.24 -13.21
C ASP A 157 5.31 11.00 -13.71
N ASP A 158 5.81 9.80 -13.37
CA ASP A 158 5.13 8.52 -13.60
C ASP A 158 3.83 8.38 -12.76
N TRP A 159 3.62 9.22 -11.74
CA TRP A 159 2.56 9.07 -10.75
C TRP A 159 1.55 10.22 -10.78
N GLU A 160 0.27 9.89 -10.68
CA GLU A 160 -0.76 10.89 -10.39
C GLU A 160 -0.63 11.38 -8.93
N LEU A 161 -0.45 12.69 -8.73
CA LEU A 161 -0.39 13.26 -7.39
C LEU A 161 -1.79 13.40 -6.77
N ILE A 162 -1.98 12.79 -5.59
CA ILE A 162 -3.16 12.96 -4.75
C ILE A 162 -2.81 13.94 -3.62
N PRO A 163 -3.32 15.17 -3.68
CA PRO A 163 -2.97 16.20 -2.71
C PRO A 163 -3.50 15.85 -1.31
N ARG A 164 -2.86 16.42 -0.29
CA ARG A 164 -3.42 16.38 1.08
C ARG A 164 -4.83 16.99 1.09
N PRO A 165 -5.79 16.42 1.84
CA PRO A 165 -7.06 17.09 2.07
C PRO A 165 -6.78 18.44 2.73
N GLN A 166 -7.42 19.51 2.23
CA GLN A 166 -7.40 20.80 2.92
C GLN A 166 -8.04 20.60 4.30
N GLN A 167 -7.30 20.97 5.35
CA GLN A 167 -7.75 20.90 6.74
C GLN A 167 -8.77 21.99 7.03
#